data_AF-A0A4P6QAE8-F1
#
_entry.id   AF-A0A4P6QAE8-F1
#
_cell.length_a   1.000
_cell.length_b   1.000
_cell.length_c   1.000
_cell.angle_alpha   90.00
_cell.angle_beta   90.00
_cell.angle_gamma   90.00
#
_symmetry.space_group_name_H-M   'P 1'
#
loop_
_entity.id
_entity.type
_entity.pdbx_description
1 polymer ?
#
loop_
_entity_poly.entity_id
_entity_poly.type
_entity_poly.pdbx_seq_one_letter_code
_entity_poly.pdbx_strand_id
1 'polypeptide(L)' 'MRHLRLNWQVESYCLFPGWVDVDITAGYHMNKRHWITLAPGDSVDTKLVEELVTESYRLVLATLPRSRRPIAPEAVGA' A
#
# COMPACT_ATOMS: atom_id res chain seq x y z
N MET A 1 3.33 21.98 9.91
CA MET A 1 3.61 21.27 8.64
C MET A 1 2.64 20.10 8.56
N ARG A 2 1.78 20.03 7.54
CA ARG A 2 0.80 18.94 7.42
C ARG A 2 1.55 17.74 6.84
N HIS A 3 1.94 16.80 7.71
CA HIS A 3 2.51 15.53 7.28
C HIS A 3 1.50 14.85 6.36
N LEU A 4 1.89 14.62 5.10
CA LEU A 4 1.06 13.94 4.12
C LEU A 4 0.91 12.49 4.59
N ARG A 5 -0.31 12.11 5.00
CA ARG A 5 -0.63 10.75 5.44
C ARG A 5 -1.28 10.03 4.27
N LEU A 6 -0.59 9.05 3.71
CA LEU A 6 -1.10 8.23 2.61
C LEU A 6 -1.68 6.93 3.18
N ASN A 7 -2.89 6.59 2.74
CA ASN A 7 -3.61 5.39 3.16
C ASN A 7 -3.51 4.33 2.05
N TRP A 8 -3.02 3.14 2.40
CA TRP A 8 -2.76 2.06 1.46
C TRP A 8 -3.47 0.78 1.85
N GLN A 9 -4.02 0.05 0.88
CA GLN A 9 -4.60 -1.27 1.11
C GLN A 9 -3.49 -2.33 1.25
N VAL A 10 -3.55 -3.19 2.27
CA VAL A 10 -2.58 -4.25 2.59
C VAL A 10 -3.29 -5.58 2.94
N GLU A 11 -2.57 -6.69 2.85
CA GLU A 11 -3.03 -7.97 3.40
C GLU A 11 -3.06 -7.94 4.93
N SER A 12 -3.99 -8.68 5.55
CA SER A 12 -4.26 -8.65 7.01
C SER A 12 -3.06 -8.95 7.92
N TYR A 13 -1.94 -9.42 7.37
CA TYR A 13 -0.72 -9.78 8.13
C TYR A 13 0.14 -8.57 8.55
N CYS A 14 -0.21 -7.34 8.17
CA CYS A 14 0.57 -6.16 8.56
C CYS A 14 0.32 -5.66 10.01
N LEU A 15 -0.61 -6.27 10.75
CA LEU A 15 -0.88 -5.95 12.17
C LEU A 15 -0.27 -6.95 13.15
N PHE A 16 0.78 -7.67 12.76
CA PHE A 16 1.48 -8.55 13.70
C PHE A 16 2.30 -7.72 14.71
N PRO A 17 2.40 -8.13 15.98
CA PRO A 17 3.01 -7.33 17.06
C PRO A 17 4.47 -6.89 16.84
N GLY A 18 5.16 -7.43 15.84
CA GLY A 18 6.56 -7.12 15.51
C GLY A 18 6.77 -6.09 14.40
N TRP A 19 5.72 -5.49 13.83
CA TRP A 19 5.81 -4.58 12.67
C TRP A 19 5.24 -3.17 12.90
N VAL A 20 4.92 -2.83 14.16
CA VAL A 20 4.44 -1.49 14.51
C VAL A 20 5.64 -0.57 14.69
N ASP A 21 6.09 -0.01 13.57
CA ASP A 21 7.02 1.12 13.55
C ASP A 21 6.26 2.42 13.90
N VAL A 22 6.95 3.43 14.41
CA VAL A 22 6.33 4.73 14.74
C VAL A 22 5.77 5.39 13.47
N ASP A 23 6.42 5.14 12.35
CA ASP A 23 6.07 5.77 11.07
C ASP A 23 5.06 4.96 10.24
N ILE A 24 4.73 3.72 10.63
CA ILE A 24 3.73 2.87 9.97
C ILE A 24 2.64 2.50 10.97
N THR A 25 1.46 3.09 10.79
CA THR A 25 0.34 2.93 11.74
C THR A 25 -0.89 2.34 11.06
N ALA A 26 -1.83 1.84 11.86
CA ALA A 26 -3.13 1.43 11.33
C ALA A 26 -3.86 2.61 10.67
N GLY A 27 -4.52 2.34 9.54
CA GLY A 27 -5.11 3.35 8.67
C GLY A 27 -6.04 4.32 9.39
N TYR A 28 -5.74 5.61 9.30
CA TYR A 28 -6.56 6.68 9.84
C TYR A 28 -7.90 6.78 9.10
N HIS A 29 -9.02 6.78 9.85
CA HIS A 29 -10.42 6.75 9.36
C HIS A 29 -10.83 5.58 8.44
N MET A 30 -9.95 4.59 8.24
CA MET A 30 -10.20 3.45 7.35
C MET A 30 -10.39 2.14 8.12
N ASN A 31 -10.77 1.07 7.42
CA ASN A 31 -10.83 -0.27 7.99
C ASN A 31 -9.42 -0.75 8.35
N LYS A 32 -9.09 -0.73 9.64
CA LYS A 32 -7.74 -1.02 10.14
C LYS A 32 -7.22 -2.43 9.80
N ARG A 33 -8.09 -3.37 9.40
CA ARG A 33 -7.66 -4.71 8.94
C ARG A 33 -6.92 -4.67 7.60
N HIS A 34 -7.20 -3.67 6.78
CA HIS A 34 -6.71 -3.62 5.40
C HIS A 34 -5.97 -2.34 5.08
N TRP A 35 -5.93 -1.36 5.98
CA TRP A 35 -5.40 -0.05 5.67
C TRP A 35 -4.31 0.34 6.66
N ILE A 36 -3.21 0.87 6.13
CA ILE A 36 -2.11 1.46 6.91
C ILE A 36 -1.94 2.93 6.54
N THR A 37 -1.40 3.71 7.46
CA THR A 37 -0.98 5.10 7.27
C THR A 37 0.53 5.20 7.43
N LEU A 38 1.20 5.75 6.43
CA LEU A 38 2.63 6.09 6.49
C LEU A 38 2.80 7.55 6.93
N ALA A 39 3.73 7.78 7.87
CA ALA A 39 4.25 9.09 8.22
C ALA A 39 5.68 9.24 7.67
N PRO A 40 6.08 10.45 7.25
CA PRO A 40 7.46 10.70 6.87
C PRO A 40 8.35 10.71 8.12
N GLY A 41 9.26 9.74 8.21
CA GLY A 41 10.25 9.60 9.28
C GLY A 41 11.42 8.71 8.86
N ASP A 42 12.38 8.51 9.74
CA ASP A 42 13.69 7.92 9.40
C ASP A 42 13.62 6.42 9.09
N SER A 43 12.54 5.73 9.46
CA SER A 43 12.34 4.30 9.15
C SER A 43 11.67 4.06 7.79
N VAL A 44 11.14 5.11 7.14
CA VAL A 44 10.46 5.00 5.84
C VAL A 44 11.40 5.43 4.72
N ASP A 45 12.11 4.45 4.14
CA ASP A 45 12.92 4.67 2.95
C ASP A 45 12.11 4.55 1.64
N THR A 46 12.69 5.03 0.55
CA THR A 46 12.05 5.01 -0.78
C THR A 46 11.72 3.59 -1.25
N LYS A 47 12.57 2.61 -0.93
CA LYS A 47 12.39 1.23 -1.37
C LYS A 47 11.17 0.61 -0.70
N LEU A 48 11.00 0.82 0.59
CA LEU A 48 9.82 0.40 1.34
C LEU A 48 8.55 1.04 0.78
N VAL A 49 8.59 2.33 0.45
CA VAL A 49 7.45 3.01 -0.18
C VAL A 49 7.12 2.38 -1.54
N GLU A 50 8.12 2.13 -2.39
CA GLU A 50 7.93 1.47 -3.68
C GLU A 50 7.31 0.08 -3.54
N GLU A 51 7.79 -0.72 -2.59
CA GLU A 51 7.25 -2.05 -2.28
C GLU A 51 5.79 -1.97 -1.83
N LEU A 52 5.47 -1.07 -0.90
CA LEU A 52 4.12 -0.87 -0.38
C LEU A 52 3.14 -0.36 -1.44
N VAL A 53 3.57 0.59 -2.28
CA VAL A 53 2.77 1.10 -3.42
C VAL A 53 2.46 -0.04 -4.37
N THR A 54 3.48 -0.82 -4.73
CA THR A 54 3.34 -1.90 -5.70
C THR A 54 2.41 -2.98 -5.18
N GLU A 55 2.56 -3.39 -3.93
CA GLU A 55 1.73 -4.44 -3.34
C GLU A 55 0.28 -3.98 -3.16
N SER A 56 0.07 -2.74 -2.73
CA SER A 56 -1.27 -2.16 -2.63
C SER A 56 -1.97 -2.13 -3.99
N TYR A 57 -1.24 -1.76 -5.04
CA TYR A 57 -1.75 -1.78 -6.40
C TYR A 57 -2.09 -3.20 -6.89
N ARG A 58 -1.25 -4.20 -6.60
CA ARG A 58 -1.52 -5.61 -6.93
C ARG A 58 -2.79 -6.12 -6.26
N LEU A 59 -3.01 -5.77 -5.00
CA LEU A 59 -4.23 -6.14 -4.28
C LEU A 59 -5.48 -5.53 -4.95
N VAL A 60 -5.43 -4.25 -5.31
CA VAL A 60 -6.52 -3.61 -6.06
C VAL A 60 -6.75 -4.30 -7.40
N LEU A 61 -5.68 -4.56 -8.17
CA LEU A 61 -5.77 -5.28 -9.44
C LEU A 61 -6.40 -6.67 -9.29
N ALA A 62 -6.12 -7.39 -8.20
CA ALA A 62 -6.69 -8.69 -7.94
C ALA A 62 -8.22 -8.62 -7.73
N THR A 63 -8.74 -7.53 -7.16
CA THR A 63 -10.19 -7.31 -6.99
C THR A 63 -10.92 -6.97 -8.29
N LEU A 64 -10.23 -6.49 -9.32
CA LEU A 64 -10.84 -6.10 -10.57
C LEU A 64 -11.14 -7.33 -11.46
N PRO A 65 -12.30 -7.34 -12.16
CA PRO A 65 -12.55 -8.29 -13.25
C PRO A 65 -11.44 -8.22 -14.31
N ARG A 66 -11.09 -9.35 -14.93
CA ARG A 66 -9.99 -9.42 -15.93
C ARG A 66 -10.15 -8.39 -17.05
N SER A 67 -11.38 -8.10 -17.49
CA SER A 67 -11.68 -7.13 -18.53
C SER A 67 -11.38 -5.67 -18.16
N ARG A 68 -11.24 -5.36 -16.87
CA ARG A 68 -10.92 -4.01 -16.35
C ARG A 68 -9.49 -3.87 -15.88
N ARG A 69 -8.68 -4.93 -15.98
CA ARG A 69 -7.27 -4.86 -15.61
C ARG A 69 -6.51 -4.15 -16.73
N PRO A 70 -5.57 -3.25 -16.40
CA PRO A 70 -4.73 -2.61 -17.41
C PRO A 70 -3.96 -3.69 -18.18
N ILE A 71 -3.89 -3.49 -19.49
CA ILE A 71 -3.10 -4.32 -20.38
C ILE A 71 -1.63 -4.03 -20.08
N ALA A 72 -0.83 -5.08 -19.94
CA ALA A 72 0.58 -4.92 -19.69
C ALA A 72 1.21 -4.13 -20.86
N PRO A 73 2.09 -3.15 -20.60
CA PRO A 73 2.63 -2.28 -21.65
C PRO A 73 3.29 -3.07 -22.81
N GLU A 74 3.86 -4.23 -22.52
CA GLU A 74 4.41 -5.17 -23.51
C GLU A 74 3.36 -5.80 -24.45
N ALA A 75 2.09 -5.82 -24.06
CA ALA A 75 0.99 -6.37 -24.85
C ALA A 75 0.32 -5.32 -25.76
N VAL A 76 0.70 -4.04 -25.67
CA VAL A 76 0.11 -2.94 -26.46
C VAL A 76 0.83 -2.71 -27.80
N GLY A 77 1.85 -3.52 -28.13
CA GLY A 77 2.67 -3.33 -29.34
C GLY A 77 3.02 -4.60 -30.13
N ALA A 78 2.31 -5.72 -29.92
CA ALA A 78 2.48 -6.96 -30.69
C ALA A 78 1.39 -7.12 -31.76
#